data_AF-A0A1Y5F0N4-F1
#
_entry.id   AF-A0A1Y5F0N4-F1
#
_cell.length_a   1.000
_cell.length_b   1.000
_cell.length_c   1.000
_cell.angle_alpha   90.00
_cell.angle_beta   90.00
_cell.angle_gamma   90.00
#
_symmetry.space_group_name_H-M   'P 1'
#
loop_
_entity.id
_entity.type
_entity.pdbx_description
1 polymer ?
#
loop_
_entity_poly.entity_id
_entity_poly.type
_entity_poly.pdbx_seq_one_letter_code
_entity_poly.pdbx_strand_id
1 'polypeptide(L)'
;MINQEQNFRSLVMWELLDGDESRLKLVAEEVLLEPFKAMHALIKEIAPNVNHTMLTISTLWLVISHSATTPMCRFLPGWDESYSDASVISEHVFQIIRKSINTTV
;
A
#
# COMPACT_ATOMS: atom_id res chain seq x y z
N MET A 1 -7.72 3.35 -23.88
CA MET A 1 -6.55 3.65 -23.04
C MET A 1 -6.72 2.84 -21.77
N ILE A 2 -6.03 1.70 -21.65
CA ILE A 2 -6.14 0.83 -20.47
C ILE A 2 -5.49 1.56 -19.30
N ASN A 3 -6.23 1.69 -18.20
CA ASN A 3 -5.94 2.57 -17.06
C ASN A 3 -4.61 2.16 -16.37
N GLN A 4 -3.69 3.11 -16.15
CA GLN A 4 -2.38 2.85 -15.55
C GLN A 4 -2.49 2.14 -14.18
N GLU A 5 -3.53 2.45 -13.41
CA GLU A 5 -3.80 1.79 -12.13
C GLU A 5 -4.18 0.31 -12.27
N GLN A 6 -4.92 -0.04 -13.32
CA GLN A 6 -5.28 -1.42 -13.60
C GLN A 6 -4.02 -2.24 -13.95
N ASN A 7 -3.12 -1.67 -14.75
CA ASN A 7 -1.84 -2.31 -15.07
C ASN A 7 -0.97 -2.51 -13.82
N PHE A 8 -0.93 -1.53 -12.92
CA PHE A 8 -0.20 -1.62 -11.66
C PHE A 8 -0.74 -2.75 -10.76
N ARG A 9 -2.07 -2.81 -10.55
CA ARG A 9 -2.71 -3.83 -9.72
C ARG A 9 -2.46 -5.23 -10.28
N SER A 10 -2.65 -5.40 -11.59
CA SER A 10 -2.45 -6.68 -12.27
C SER A 10 -0.99 -7.12 -12.23
N LEU A 11 -0.01 -6.21 -12.39
CA LEU A 11 1.41 -6.54 -12.28
C LEU A 11 1.73 -7.09 -10.89
N VAL A 12 1.44 -6.34 -9.83
CA VAL A 12 1.80 -6.72 -8.46
C VAL A 12 1.11 -8.02 -8.05
N MET A 13 -0.21 -8.14 -8.27
CA MET A 13 -0.96 -9.32 -7.82
C MET A 13 -0.64 -10.56 -8.64
N TRP A 14 -0.32 -10.43 -9.93
CA TRP A 14 0.03 -11.58 -10.74
C TRP A 14 1.38 -12.18 -10.35
N GLU A 15 2.40 -11.35 -10.08
CA GLU A 15 3.69 -11.86 -9.63
C GLU A 15 3.61 -12.57 -8.28
N LEU A 16 2.80 -12.05 -7.35
CA LEU A 16 2.55 -12.70 -6.07
C LEU A 16 1.89 -14.09 -6.21
N LEU A 17 1.04 -14.26 -7.22
CA LEU A 17 0.34 -15.52 -7.47
C LEU A 17 1.21 -16.54 -8.21
N ASP A 18 2.01 -16.08 -9.18
CA ASP A 18 2.92 -16.92 -9.96
C ASP A 18 4.11 -17.40 -9.10
N GLY A 19 4.62 -16.53 -8.24
CA GLY A 19 5.69 -16.86 -7.30
C GLY A 19 7.08 -16.96 -7.94
N ASP A 20 7.26 -16.48 -9.18
CA ASP A 20 8.56 -16.42 -9.84
C ASP A 20 9.48 -15.43 -9.11
N GLU A 21 10.58 -15.94 -8.53
CA GLU A 21 11.48 -15.17 -7.68
C GLU A 21 12.13 -13.99 -8.43
N SER A 22 12.46 -14.16 -9.72
CA SER A 22 13.11 -13.12 -10.51
C SER A 22 12.15 -11.95 -10.78
N ARG A 23 10.88 -12.27 -11.09
CA ARG A 23 9.85 -11.26 -11.32
C ARG A 23 9.39 -10.60 -10.02
N LEU A 24 9.29 -11.34 -8.93
CA LEU A 24 9.06 -10.79 -7.59
C LEU A 24 10.13 -9.78 -7.19
N LYS A 25 11.40 -10.14 -7.40
CA LYS A 25 12.53 -9.24 -7.15
C LYS A 25 12.44 -7.98 -8.02
N LEU A 26 12.15 -8.14 -9.32
CA LEU A 26 12.00 -7.01 -10.23
C LEU A 26 10.90 -6.05 -9.77
N VAL A 27 9.72 -6.56 -9.38
CA VAL A 27 8.64 -5.71 -8.86
C VAL A 27 9.05 -5.02 -7.55
N ALA A 28 9.75 -5.72 -6.65
CA ALA A 28 10.24 -5.11 -5.42
C ALA A 28 11.21 -3.95 -5.69
N GLU A 29 12.15 -4.13 -6.63
CA GLU A 29 13.20 -3.15 -6.95
C GLU A 29 12.67 -1.97 -7.79
N GLU A 30 11.85 -2.24 -8.80
CA GLU A 30 11.43 -1.20 -9.77
C GLU A 30 10.12 -0.49 -9.37
N VAL A 31 9.26 -1.13 -8.56
CA VAL A 31 7.94 -0.59 -8.23
C VAL A 31 7.87 -0.14 -6.77
N LEU A 32 8.39 -0.94 -5.84
CA LEU A 32 8.19 -0.73 -4.40
C LEU A 32 9.34 0.00 -3.71
N LEU A 33 10.55 -0.04 -4.27
CA LEU A 33 11.75 0.43 -3.58
C LEU A 33 11.71 1.93 -3.25
N GLU A 34 11.34 2.79 -4.20
CA GLU A 34 11.29 4.23 -3.97
C GLU A 34 10.17 4.63 -2.98
N PRO A 35 8.93 4.13 -3.12
CA PRO A 35 7.90 4.31 -2.09
C PRO A 35 8.33 3.81 -0.72
N PHE A 36 9.01 2.65 -0.65
CA PHE A 36 9.54 2.10 0.59
C PHE A 36 10.55 3.04 1.24
N LYS A 37 11.54 3.52 0.49
CA LYS A 37 12.58 4.42 1.02
C LYS A 37 11.97 5.70 1.58
N ALA A 38 11.07 6.34 0.81
CA ALA A 38 10.44 7.59 1.21
C ALA A 38 9.64 7.42 2.51
N MET A 39 8.83 6.37 2.60
CA MET A 39 8.00 6.14 3.77
C MET A 39 8.79 5.65 4.98
N HIS A 40 9.82 4.83 4.76
CA HIS A 40 10.71 4.39 5.84
C HIS A 40 11.47 5.55 6.46
N ALA A 41 11.92 6.52 5.64
CA ALA A 41 12.52 7.76 6.13
C ALA A 41 11.54 8.57 6.98
N LEU A 42 10.30 8.74 6.50
CA LEU A 42 9.26 9.45 7.25
C LEU A 42 8.93 8.76 8.59
N ILE A 43 8.76 7.44 8.60
CA ILE A 43 8.46 6.66 9.80
C ILE A 43 9.58 6.78 10.84
N LYS A 44 10.84 6.80 10.41
CA LYS A 44 12.00 7.04 11.30
C LYS A 44 11.93 8.38 12.01
N GLU A 45 11.43 9.41 11.33
CA GLU A 45 11.30 10.75 11.89
C GLU A 45 10.13 10.84 12.88
N ILE A 46 8.96 10.32 12.52
CA ILE A 46 7.73 10.53 13.29
C ILE A 46 7.46 9.48 14.36
N ALA A 47 8.11 8.30 14.28
CA ALA A 47 7.89 7.16 15.17
C ALA A 47 9.21 6.48 15.55
N PRO A 48 10.09 7.13 16.33
CA PRO A 48 11.42 6.58 16.62
C PRO A 48 11.39 5.23 17.39
N ASN A 49 10.31 4.93 18.10
CA ASN A 49 10.21 3.79 19.01
C ASN A 49 9.49 2.55 18.44
N VAL A 50 9.26 2.49 17.12
CA VAL A 50 8.61 1.34 16.47
C VAL A 50 9.59 0.58 15.58
N ASN A 51 9.23 -0.64 15.16
CA ASN A 51 9.95 -1.31 14.09
C ASN A 51 9.65 -0.61 12.75
N HIS A 52 10.56 0.25 12.31
CA HIS A 52 10.38 1.11 11.13
C HIS A 52 10.14 0.30 9.85
N THR A 53 10.91 -0.76 9.64
CA THR A 53 10.76 -1.65 8.47
C THR A 53 9.38 -2.29 8.43
N MET A 54 8.95 -2.87 9.56
CA MET A 54 7.66 -3.54 9.63
C MET A 54 6.51 -2.55 9.38
N LEU A 55 6.54 -1.38 10.03
CA LEU A 55 5.50 -0.36 9.84
C LEU A 55 5.47 0.17 8.40
N THR A 56 6.63 0.30 7.75
CA THR A 56 6.72 0.70 6.34
C THR A 56 6.06 -0.34 5.44
N ILE A 57 6.40 -1.62 5.61
CA ILE A 57 5.85 -2.72 4.83
C ILE A 57 4.33 -2.78 5.02
N SER A 58 3.85 -2.76 6.28
CA SER A 58 2.42 -2.78 6.57
C SER A 58 1.69 -1.61 5.93
N THR A 59 2.29 -0.41 5.96
CA THR A 59 1.68 0.77 5.34
C THR A 59 1.59 0.65 3.82
N LEU A 60 2.67 0.24 3.14
CA LEU A 60 2.65 0.04 1.69
C LEU A 60 1.52 -0.92 1.31
N TRP A 61 1.41 -2.03 2.04
CA TRP A 61 0.40 -3.04 1.77
C TRP A 61 -1.02 -2.58 2.05
N LEU A 62 -1.25 -1.69 3.02
CA LEU A 62 -2.58 -1.11 3.20
C LEU A 62 -3.03 -0.33 1.96
N VAL A 63 -2.14 0.49 1.38
CA VAL A 63 -2.44 1.26 0.16
C VAL A 63 -2.62 0.34 -1.04
N ILE A 64 -1.67 -0.56 -1.27
CA ILE A 64 -1.67 -1.48 -2.43
C ILE A 64 -2.89 -2.40 -2.38
N SER A 65 -3.19 -2.97 -1.22
CA SER A 65 -4.33 -3.90 -1.08
C SER A 65 -5.65 -3.19 -1.29
N HIS A 66 -5.82 -1.96 -0.78
CA HIS A 66 -7.05 -1.19 -1.00
C HIS A 66 -7.30 -0.93 -2.49
N SER A 67 -6.24 -0.55 -3.20
CA SER A 67 -6.29 -0.38 -4.65
C SER A 67 -6.60 -1.72 -5.34
N ALA A 68 -5.79 -2.75 -5.12
CA ALA A 68 -5.91 -4.06 -5.76
C ALA A 68 -7.28 -4.73 -5.56
N THR A 69 -7.89 -4.55 -4.39
CA THR A 69 -9.18 -5.19 -4.04
C THR A 69 -10.41 -4.38 -4.44
N THR A 70 -10.27 -3.16 -4.94
CA THR A 70 -11.39 -2.31 -5.39
C THR A 70 -12.42 -3.03 -6.27
N PRO A 71 -12.04 -3.85 -7.29
CA PRO A 71 -13.02 -4.56 -8.13
C PRO A 71 -13.92 -5.53 -7.36
N MET A 72 -13.44 -6.03 -6.21
CA MET A 72 -14.19 -6.87 -5.29
C MET A 72 -14.98 -6.03 -4.28
N CYS A 73 -14.34 -5.01 -3.68
CA CYS A 73 -14.94 -4.18 -2.63
C CYS A 73 -16.17 -3.39 -3.09
N ARG A 74 -16.29 -3.08 -4.39
CA ARG A 74 -17.48 -2.40 -4.95
C ARG A 74 -18.81 -3.15 -4.77
N PHE A 75 -18.76 -4.43 -4.44
CA PHE A 75 -19.94 -5.25 -4.19
C PHE A 75 -20.28 -5.39 -2.70
N LEU A 76 -19.51 -4.78 -1.80
CA LEU A 76 -19.75 -4.81 -0.37
C LEU A 76 -20.71 -3.70 0.07
N PRO A 77 -21.51 -3.91 1.13
CA PRO A 77 -22.38 -2.87 1.69
C PRO A 77 -21.57 -1.64 2.12
N GLY A 78 -22.11 -0.45 1.83
CA GLY A 78 -21.47 0.81 2.18
C GLY A 78 -20.33 1.25 1.26
N TRP A 79 -20.18 0.61 0.09
CA TRP A 79 -19.23 1.06 -0.93
C TRP A 79 -19.56 2.49 -1.41
N ASP A 80 -18.52 3.30 -1.51
CA ASP A 80 -18.52 4.61 -2.15
C ASP A 80 -17.47 4.60 -3.28
N GLU A 81 -17.80 5.13 -4.46
CA GLU A 81 -16.88 5.14 -5.61
C GLU A 81 -15.57 5.89 -5.32
N SER A 82 -15.61 6.88 -4.43
CA SER A 82 -14.42 7.62 -3.96
C SER A 82 -13.41 6.73 -3.24
N TYR A 83 -13.81 5.56 -2.72
CA TYR A 83 -12.88 4.63 -2.07
C TYR A 83 -11.91 3.95 -3.05
N SER A 84 -12.09 4.14 -4.36
CA SER A 84 -11.11 3.75 -5.37
C SER A 84 -10.05 4.82 -5.66
N ASP A 85 -10.25 6.05 -5.18
CA ASP A 85 -9.37 7.20 -5.44
C ASP A 85 -8.11 7.15 -4.57
N ALA A 86 -6.95 7.33 -5.18
CA ALA A 86 -5.66 7.26 -4.49
C ALA A 86 -5.50 8.31 -3.38
N SER A 87 -6.09 9.49 -3.51
CA SER A 87 -6.05 10.54 -2.48
C SER A 87 -6.89 10.16 -1.26
N VAL A 88 -8.06 9.54 -1.47
CA VAL A 88 -8.93 9.06 -0.39
C VAL A 88 -8.28 7.90 0.35
N ILE A 89 -7.69 6.95 -0.38
CA ILE A 89 -6.96 5.81 0.21
C ILE A 89 -5.77 6.31 1.04
N SER A 90 -4.97 7.21 0.50
CA SER A 90 -3.75 7.70 1.19
C SER A 90 -4.09 8.50 2.45
N GLU A 91 -5.10 9.37 2.41
CA GLU A 91 -5.59 10.08 3.61
C GLU A 91 -6.08 9.09 4.66
N HIS A 92 -6.89 8.10 4.28
CA HIS A 92 -7.39 7.10 5.21
C HIS A 92 -6.26 6.30 5.89
N VAL A 93 -5.30 5.82 5.10
CA VAL A 93 -4.15 5.07 5.61
C VAL A 93 -3.28 5.94 6.53
N PHE A 94 -3.05 7.20 6.17
CA PHE A 94 -2.31 8.14 7.01
C PHE A 94 -2.99 8.36 8.37
N GLN A 95 -4.31 8.49 8.40
CA GLN A 95 -5.07 8.60 9.65
C GLN A 95 -4.96 7.34 10.53
N ILE A 96 -4.95 6.14 9.93
CA ILE A 96 -4.71 4.88 10.67
C ILE A 96 -3.34 4.93 11.34
N ILE A 97 -2.29 5.26 10.58
CA ILE A 97 -0.90 5.25 11.06
C ILE A 97 -0.69 6.30 12.14
N ARG A 98 -1.23 7.51 11.92
CA ARG A 98 -1.15 8.59 12.90
C ARG A 98 -1.77 8.18 14.23
N LYS A 99 -2.90 7.46 14.21
CA LYS A 99 -3.53 6.95 15.43
C LYS A 99 -2.73 5.82 16.06
N SER A 100 -2.17 4.91 15.26
CA SER A 100 -1.39 3.77 15.79
C SER A 100 -0.09 4.21 16.47
N ILE A 101 0.59 5.22 15.94
CA ILE A 101 1.86 5.73 16.51
C ILE A 101 1.61 6.55 17.79
N ASN A 102 0.48 7.28 17.87
CA ASN A 102 0.16 8.10 19.04
C ASN A 102 -0.50 7.32 20.19
N THR A 103 -0.82 6.04 19.99
CA THR A 103 -1.35 5.19 21.06
C THR A 103 -0.18 4.72 21.92
N THR A 104 0.13 5.49 22.97
CA THR A 104 0.96 5.00 24.07
C THR A 104 0.23 3.82 24.71
N VAL A 105 0.76 2.62 24.57
CA VAL A 105 0.35 1.45 25.37
C VAL A 105 1.11 1.51 26.69
#